data_AF-A0A1A3ECP7-F1
#
_entry.id   AF-A0A1A3ECP7-F1
#
_cell.length_a   1.000
_cell.length_b   1.000
_cell.length_c   1.000
_cell.angle_alpha   90.00
_cell.angle_beta   90.00
_cell.angle_gamma   90.00
#
_symmetry.space_group_name_H-M   'P 1'
#
loop_
_entity.id
_entity.type
_entity.pdbx_description
1 polymer ?
#
loop_
_entity_poly.entity_id
_entity_poly.type
_entity_poly.pdbx_seq_one_letter_code
_entity_poly.pdbx_strand_id
1 'polypeptide(L)'
;MWSNAFLTFPEHGLLLEELSDEQRFSALGVIEATVSPLGFAQLRDAMRLNAQLGSYVQGYEDTLTEWCYWFSILGNPEADEPWGWQLAGHHIDLHAVIVDQHLVVTPAFLGCEFEAHTVFHDHRRAALALMDGLRTYRQSKALLHGSMLSAELPPALAGRVDGRHRAGAGRDNLVLPYEGVRGDEMTAGERELLRELLKVYLNNLPTGGPRESRTRVVEKYLDETHLAWIGQWDETSPFYYRVHSPVVLIEYDNHAGIFLDNDEPEPFHVHTIVRTPNGGDYAKNLLRHHYHRHHGEQ
;
A
#
# COMPACT_ATOMS: atom_id res chain seq x y z
N MET A 1 13.79 -1.21 7.49
CA MET A 1 13.74 -0.44 6.23
C MET A 1 12.97 -1.32 5.26
N TRP A 2 12.15 -0.75 4.38
CA TRP A 2 11.25 -1.51 3.50
C TRP A 2 11.61 -1.22 2.03
N SER A 3 11.47 -2.20 1.16
CA SER A 3 11.71 -2.14 -0.28
C SER A 3 10.83 -3.16 -0.99
N ASN A 4 10.25 -2.77 -2.12
CA ASN A 4 9.43 -3.60 -3.00
C ASN A 4 10.17 -4.03 -4.28
N ALA A 5 11.46 -3.70 -4.39
CA ALA A 5 12.29 -4.07 -5.51
C ALA A 5 12.68 -5.56 -5.43
N PHE A 6 13.10 -6.12 -6.56
CA PHE A 6 13.84 -7.38 -6.51
C PHE A 6 15.10 -7.22 -5.66
N LEU A 7 15.21 -8.03 -4.61
CA LEU A 7 16.30 -7.93 -3.64
C LEU A 7 17.51 -8.71 -4.15
N THR A 8 18.58 -7.98 -4.46
CA THR A 8 19.87 -8.55 -4.90
C THR A 8 20.80 -8.88 -3.72
N PHE A 9 20.32 -8.69 -2.49
CA PHE A 9 21.02 -8.97 -1.25
C PHE A 9 20.10 -9.79 -0.32
N PRO A 10 20.65 -10.63 0.57
CA PRO A 10 19.84 -11.36 1.54
C PRO A 10 19.11 -10.37 2.47
N GLU A 11 17.78 -10.36 2.40
CA GLU A 11 16.95 -9.70 3.40
C GLU A 11 17.05 -10.46 4.73
N HIS A 12 16.62 -9.84 5.83
CA HIS A 12 16.39 -10.59 7.06
C HIS A 12 15.25 -11.61 6.84
N GLY A 13 15.33 -12.76 7.51
CA GLY A 13 14.27 -13.78 7.51
C GLY A 13 14.55 -14.99 6.64
N LEU A 14 13.49 -15.70 6.28
CA LEU A 14 13.52 -16.93 5.48
C LEU A 14 12.92 -16.67 4.10
N LEU A 15 13.65 -17.04 3.05
CA LEU A 15 13.14 -17.02 1.68
C LEU A 15 12.14 -18.17 1.50
N LEU A 16 10.87 -17.85 1.18
CA LEU A 16 9.82 -18.88 1.08
C LEU A 16 10.15 -19.93 0.02
N GLU A 17 10.83 -19.57 -1.07
CA GLU A 17 11.29 -20.50 -2.11
C GLU A 17 12.23 -21.60 -1.58
N GLU A 18 12.98 -21.34 -0.50
CA GLU A 18 13.91 -22.32 0.08
C GLU A 18 13.26 -23.23 1.14
N LEU A 19 12.01 -22.94 1.53
CA LEU A 19 11.29 -23.67 2.57
C LEU A 19 10.55 -24.89 2.02
N SER A 20 10.29 -25.86 2.89
CA SER A 20 9.34 -26.94 2.57
C SER A 20 7.91 -26.39 2.47
N ASP A 21 7.01 -27.11 1.79
CA ASP A 21 5.61 -26.70 1.68
C ASP A 21 4.96 -26.49 3.07
N GLU A 22 5.22 -27.37 4.03
CA GLU A 22 4.72 -27.23 5.41
C GLU A 22 5.18 -25.91 6.06
N GLN A 23 6.45 -25.54 5.87
CA GLN A 23 7.01 -24.30 6.40
C GLN A 23 6.45 -23.07 5.68
N ARG A 24 6.31 -23.13 4.34
CA ARG A 24 5.69 -22.06 3.54
C ARG A 24 4.25 -21.79 4.00
N PHE A 25 3.45 -22.84 4.14
CA PHE A 25 2.06 -22.70 4.59
C PHE A 25 1.97 -22.26 6.05
N SER A 26 2.93 -22.61 6.90
CA SER A 26 3.00 -22.07 8.27
C SER A 26 3.26 -20.56 8.27
N ALA A 27 4.20 -20.08 7.45
CA ALA A 27 4.46 -18.64 7.28
C ALA A 27 3.22 -17.90 6.74
N LEU A 28 2.58 -18.45 5.71
CA LEU A 28 1.32 -17.91 5.18
C LEU A 28 0.20 -17.91 6.23
N GLY A 29 0.12 -18.93 7.09
CA GLY A 29 -0.88 -19.00 8.17
C GLY A 29 -0.76 -17.86 9.18
N VAL A 30 0.47 -17.41 9.48
CA VAL A 30 0.68 -16.19 10.30
C VAL A 30 0.09 -14.97 9.61
N ILE A 31 0.32 -14.82 8.31
CA ILE A 31 -0.19 -13.69 7.53
C ILE A 31 -1.71 -13.73 7.45
N GLU A 32 -2.28 -14.87 7.10
CA GLU A 32 -3.73 -15.10 6.99
C GLU A 32 -4.45 -14.77 8.31
N ALA A 33 -3.85 -15.11 9.45
CA ALA A 33 -4.38 -14.78 10.78
C ALA A 33 -4.33 -13.27 11.11
N THR A 34 -3.50 -12.50 10.42
CA THR A 34 -3.21 -11.09 10.74
C THR A 34 -3.86 -10.10 9.76
N VAL A 35 -4.42 -10.56 8.64
CA VAL A 35 -5.15 -9.73 7.66
C VAL A 35 -6.58 -10.24 7.45
N SER A 36 -7.37 -9.56 6.63
CA SER A 36 -8.69 -10.08 6.25
C SER A 36 -8.60 -11.20 5.21
N PRO A 37 -9.64 -12.04 5.04
CA PRO A 37 -9.69 -13.00 3.94
C PRO A 37 -9.52 -12.34 2.56
N LEU A 38 -10.04 -11.13 2.38
CA LEU A 38 -9.85 -10.34 1.15
C LEU A 38 -8.38 -9.93 0.98
N GLY A 39 -7.76 -9.38 2.03
CA GLY A 39 -6.36 -8.95 1.98
C GLY A 39 -5.40 -10.12 1.74
N PHE A 40 -5.68 -11.28 2.35
CA PHE A 40 -4.91 -12.50 2.12
C PHE A 40 -5.07 -13.02 0.69
N ALA A 41 -6.30 -13.02 0.15
CA ALA A 41 -6.53 -13.39 -1.24
C ALA A 41 -5.78 -12.47 -2.22
N GLN A 42 -5.88 -11.16 -2.04
CA GLN A 42 -5.16 -10.16 -2.85
C GLN A 42 -3.64 -10.39 -2.81
N LEU A 43 -3.09 -10.65 -1.62
CA LEU A 43 -1.67 -10.95 -1.45
C LEU A 43 -1.27 -12.21 -2.23
N ARG A 44 -2.04 -13.30 -2.09
CA ARG A 44 -1.77 -14.56 -2.81
C ARG A 44 -1.89 -14.41 -4.32
N ASP A 45 -2.86 -13.62 -4.78
CA ASP A 45 -3.03 -13.35 -6.21
C ASP A 45 -1.87 -12.52 -6.76
N ALA A 46 -1.37 -11.53 -6.01
CA ALA A 46 -0.16 -10.80 -6.38
C ALA A 46 1.08 -11.71 -6.47
N MET A 47 1.27 -12.63 -5.51
CA MET A 47 2.37 -13.62 -5.56
C MET A 47 2.27 -14.53 -6.80
N ARG A 48 1.06 -14.98 -7.17
CA ARG A 48 0.85 -15.80 -8.37
C ARG A 48 1.06 -15.01 -9.66
N LEU A 49 0.62 -13.75 -9.70
CA LEU A 49 0.85 -12.86 -10.84
C LEU A 49 2.33 -12.57 -11.02
N ASN A 50 3.11 -12.47 -9.94
CA ASN A 50 4.57 -12.38 -10.02
C ASN A 50 5.17 -13.61 -10.72
N ALA A 51 4.72 -14.82 -10.37
CA ALA A 51 5.13 -16.05 -11.05
C ALA A 51 4.77 -16.08 -12.54
N GLN A 52 3.56 -15.59 -12.87
CA GLN A 52 3.13 -15.48 -14.26
C GLN A 52 3.99 -14.47 -15.04
N LEU A 53 4.29 -13.31 -14.46
CA LEU A 53 5.21 -12.34 -15.05
C LEU A 53 6.58 -12.98 -15.33
N GLY A 54 7.13 -13.75 -14.39
CA GLY A 54 8.38 -14.50 -14.58
C GLY A 54 8.34 -15.46 -15.77
N SER A 55 7.17 -16.02 -16.09
CA SER A 55 7.01 -16.87 -17.28
C SER A 55 6.98 -16.12 -18.62
N TYR A 56 6.70 -14.80 -18.59
CA TYR A 56 6.67 -13.94 -19.78
C TYR A 56 8.01 -13.24 -20.04
N VAL A 57 8.78 -12.95 -18.99
CA VAL A 57 10.01 -12.16 -19.08
C VAL A 57 11.21 -13.11 -19.08
N GLN A 58 11.86 -13.25 -20.25
CA GLN A 58 13.01 -14.15 -20.42
C GLN A 58 14.14 -13.86 -19.42
N GLY A 59 14.62 -14.89 -18.76
CA GLY A 59 15.75 -14.81 -17.83
C GLY A 59 15.37 -14.43 -16.40
N TYR A 60 14.08 -14.38 -16.08
CA TYR A 60 13.56 -14.13 -14.73
C TYR A 60 12.69 -15.26 -14.17
N GLU A 61 12.69 -16.43 -14.82
CA GLU A 61 11.87 -17.59 -14.44
C GLU A 61 12.20 -18.13 -13.03
N ASP A 62 13.41 -17.88 -12.54
CA ASP A 62 13.93 -18.30 -11.24
C ASP A 62 13.90 -17.19 -10.17
N THR A 63 13.54 -15.96 -10.55
CA THR A 63 13.60 -14.78 -9.67
C THR A 63 12.24 -14.13 -9.48
N LEU A 64 11.38 -14.16 -10.48
CA LEU A 64 9.98 -13.76 -10.40
C LEU A 64 9.10 -15.00 -10.21
N THR A 65 9.23 -15.66 -9.05
CA THR A 65 8.46 -16.85 -8.71
C THR A 65 7.32 -16.55 -7.73
N GLU A 66 6.44 -17.52 -7.49
CA GLU A 66 5.37 -17.40 -6.49
C GLU A 66 5.92 -17.30 -5.06
N TRP A 67 7.14 -17.79 -4.82
CA TRP A 67 7.71 -17.93 -3.47
C TRP A 67 9.00 -17.12 -3.26
N CYS A 68 9.38 -16.25 -4.20
CA CYS A 68 10.53 -15.35 -4.07
C CYS A 68 10.21 -14.15 -3.15
N TYR A 69 9.86 -14.46 -1.90
CA TYR A 69 9.51 -13.51 -0.86
C TYR A 69 10.17 -13.91 0.46
N TRP A 70 10.68 -12.93 1.20
CA TRP A 70 11.29 -13.11 2.52
C TRP A 70 10.24 -12.91 3.59
N PHE A 71 10.11 -13.91 4.47
CA PHE A 71 9.30 -13.82 5.67
C PHE A 71 10.20 -13.68 6.90
N SER A 72 10.02 -12.56 7.61
CA SER A 72 10.75 -12.21 8.81
C SER A 72 9.84 -12.17 10.02
N ILE A 73 10.31 -12.69 11.15
CA ILE A 73 9.72 -12.46 12.48
C ILE A 73 10.67 -11.53 13.24
N LEU A 74 10.12 -10.49 13.84
CA LEU A 74 10.84 -9.45 14.56
C LEU A 74 10.36 -9.43 16.01
N GLY A 75 11.28 -9.65 16.96
CA GLY A 75 10.93 -9.83 18.37
C GLY A 75 10.49 -11.25 18.70
N ASN A 76 9.95 -11.44 19.91
CA ASN A 76 9.47 -12.73 20.41
C ASN A 76 7.94 -12.76 20.36
N PRO A 77 7.29 -13.71 19.65
CA PRO A 77 5.83 -13.79 19.53
C PRO A 77 5.12 -14.28 20.82
N GLU A 78 5.56 -13.80 21.98
CA GLU A 78 4.91 -13.99 23.26
C GLU A 78 3.87 -12.87 23.49
N ALA A 79 2.86 -13.16 24.31
CA ALA A 79 1.68 -12.29 24.45
C ALA A 79 1.97 -10.92 25.07
N ASP A 80 3.06 -10.81 25.86
CA ASP A 80 3.37 -9.64 26.67
C ASP A 80 4.54 -8.80 26.12
N GLU A 81 5.14 -9.23 25.00
CA GLU A 81 6.24 -8.51 24.35
C GLU A 81 5.82 -7.95 22.98
N PRO A 82 6.28 -6.75 22.60
CA PRO A 82 6.08 -6.26 21.24
C PRO A 82 6.80 -7.15 20.23
N TRP A 83 6.07 -7.59 19.21
CA TRP A 83 6.63 -8.38 18.12
C TRP A 83 5.93 -8.06 16.81
N GLY A 84 6.48 -8.54 15.71
CA GLY A 84 5.87 -8.37 14.41
C GLY A 84 6.44 -9.31 13.38
N TRP A 85 5.94 -9.17 12.16
CA TRP A 85 6.46 -9.88 11.00
C TRP A 85 6.47 -8.97 9.78
N GLN A 86 7.31 -9.33 8.81
CA GLN A 86 7.38 -8.69 7.50
C GLN A 86 7.35 -9.77 6.42
N LEU A 87 6.57 -9.53 5.38
CA LEU A 87 6.68 -10.23 4.09
C LEU A 87 7.17 -9.21 3.06
N ALA A 88 8.35 -9.45 2.48
CA ALA A 88 8.97 -8.55 1.52
C ALA A 88 9.42 -9.29 0.26
N GLY A 89 9.29 -8.64 -0.89
CA GLY A 89 9.76 -9.14 -2.18
C GLY A 89 9.21 -8.29 -3.31
N HIS A 90 9.33 -8.79 -4.54
CA HIS A 90 8.88 -8.02 -5.70
C HIS A 90 7.38 -7.71 -5.62
N HIS A 91 7.07 -6.42 -5.64
CA HIS A 91 5.73 -5.84 -5.47
C HIS A 91 4.97 -6.13 -4.16
N ILE A 92 5.62 -6.69 -3.15
CA ILE A 92 4.99 -6.90 -1.84
C ILE A 92 5.93 -6.38 -0.77
N ASP A 93 5.43 -5.49 0.08
CA ASP A 93 6.07 -5.19 1.35
C ASP A 93 5.00 -4.95 2.41
N LEU A 94 4.69 -6.00 3.16
CA LEU A 94 3.63 -6.01 4.15
C LEU A 94 4.21 -6.26 5.53
N HIS A 95 3.78 -5.45 6.50
CA HIS A 95 4.23 -5.51 7.88
C HIS A 95 3.04 -5.73 8.79
N ALA A 96 3.27 -6.39 9.91
CA ALA A 96 2.39 -6.32 11.06
C ALA A 96 3.22 -6.16 12.32
N VAL A 97 2.85 -5.21 13.16
CA VAL A 97 3.45 -5.01 14.49
C VAL A 97 2.34 -5.07 15.53
N ILE A 98 2.51 -5.97 16.47
CA ILE A 98 1.63 -6.17 17.62
C ILE A 98 2.31 -5.53 18.83
N VAL A 99 1.63 -4.57 19.46
CA VAL A 99 2.08 -3.92 20.70
C VAL A 99 0.91 -3.85 21.66
N ASP A 100 1.04 -4.50 22.81
CA ASP A 100 -0.07 -4.72 23.75
C ASP A 100 -1.26 -5.36 22.99
N GLN A 101 -2.41 -4.67 22.92
CA GLN A 101 -3.61 -5.12 22.19
C GLN A 101 -3.80 -4.39 20.84
N HIS A 102 -2.76 -3.71 20.35
CA HIS A 102 -2.82 -2.94 19.11
C HIS A 102 -2.10 -3.66 17.98
N LEU A 103 -2.78 -3.77 16.85
CA LEU A 103 -2.22 -4.23 15.58
C LEU A 103 -2.01 -3.03 14.65
N VAL A 104 -0.79 -2.87 14.14
CA VAL A 104 -0.47 -1.91 13.09
C VAL A 104 0.08 -2.66 11.87
N VAL A 105 -0.56 -2.49 10.72
CA VAL A 105 -0.16 -3.14 9.46
C VAL A 105 0.41 -2.18 8.42
N THR A 106 0.91 -1.03 8.87
CA THR A 106 1.49 0.01 8.01
C THR A 106 2.94 0.29 8.39
N PRO A 107 3.82 0.63 7.43
CA PRO A 107 3.52 0.83 6.01
C PRO A 107 3.16 -0.48 5.31
N ALA A 108 2.35 -0.40 4.27
CA ALA A 108 2.01 -1.53 3.42
C ALA A 108 2.19 -1.12 1.96
N PHE A 109 2.91 -1.94 1.21
CA PHE A 109 3.06 -1.86 -0.23
C PHE A 109 2.44 -3.11 -0.86
N LEU A 110 1.63 -2.90 -1.89
CA LEU A 110 1.17 -3.97 -2.78
C LEU A 110 1.17 -3.45 -4.21
N GLY A 111 1.69 -4.24 -5.13
CA GLY A 111 1.65 -3.95 -6.56
C GLY A 111 1.55 -5.21 -7.42
N CYS A 112 1.37 -5.00 -8.71
CA CYS A 112 1.44 -6.02 -9.76
C CYS A 112 1.90 -5.36 -11.05
N GLU A 113 2.73 -6.04 -11.85
CA GLU A 113 3.18 -5.61 -13.18
C GLU A 113 2.72 -6.56 -14.27
N PHE A 114 1.47 -6.98 -14.17
CA PHE A 114 0.77 -7.82 -15.15
C PHE A 114 -0.65 -8.01 -14.64
N GLU A 115 -1.66 -7.93 -15.51
CA GLU A 115 -3.06 -8.23 -15.17
C GLU A 115 -3.54 -7.62 -13.83
N ALA A 116 -3.03 -6.43 -13.49
CA ALA A 116 -3.21 -5.81 -12.17
C ALA A 116 -4.68 -5.59 -11.79
N HIS A 117 -5.58 -5.55 -12.77
CA HIS A 117 -7.02 -5.51 -12.52
C HIS A 117 -7.52 -6.69 -11.68
N THR A 118 -6.86 -7.86 -11.72
CA THR A 118 -7.20 -9.03 -10.90
C THR A 118 -7.15 -8.71 -9.39
N VAL A 119 -6.21 -7.86 -8.98
CA VAL A 119 -6.00 -7.47 -7.57
C VAL A 119 -6.64 -6.09 -7.28
N PHE A 120 -6.56 -5.17 -8.25
CA PHE A 120 -6.86 -3.75 -8.06
C PHE A 120 -8.16 -3.27 -8.73
N HIS A 121 -9.03 -4.18 -9.19
CA HIS A 121 -10.32 -3.81 -9.80
C HIS A 121 -11.14 -2.85 -8.93
N ASP A 122 -11.35 -3.18 -7.65
CA ASP A 122 -12.16 -2.34 -6.76
C ASP A 122 -11.48 -1.01 -6.41
N HIS A 123 -10.15 -0.99 -6.35
CA HIS A 123 -9.38 0.25 -6.14
C HIS A 123 -9.62 1.21 -7.31
N ARG A 124 -9.44 0.73 -8.55
CA ARG A 124 -9.65 1.52 -9.77
C ARG A 124 -11.11 1.96 -9.87
N ARG A 125 -12.06 1.04 -9.69
CA ARG A 125 -13.51 1.32 -9.77
C ARG A 125 -13.93 2.41 -8.78
N ALA A 126 -13.53 2.30 -7.51
CA ALA A 126 -13.89 3.28 -6.49
C ALA A 126 -13.24 4.64 -6.74
N ALA A 127 -11.99 4.67 -7.19
CA ALA A 127 -11.27 5.90 -7.51
C ALA A 127 -11.90 6.65 -8.70
N LEU A 128 -12.20 5.93 -9.79
CA LEU A 128 -12.87 6.50 -10.95
C LEU A 128 -14.27 7.01 -10.60
N ALA A 129 -15.05 6.24 -9.82
CA ALA A 129 -16.36 6.68 -9.34
C ALA A 129 -16.28 7.96 -8.49
N LEU A 130 -15.26 8.07 -7.63
CA LEU A 130 -15.01 9.28 -6.85
C LEU A 130 -14.68 10.47 -7.76
N MET A 131 -13.72 10.32 -8.66
CA MET A 131 -13.30 11.42 -9.54
C MET A 131 -14.42 11.88 -10.47
N ASP A 132 -15.19 10.95 -11.05
CA ASP A 132 -16.35 11.25 -11.90
C ASP A 132 -17.50 11.91 -11.11
N GLY A 133 -17.74 11.45 -9.88
CA GLY A 133 -18.79 11.99 -9.01
C GLY A 133 -18.51 13.38 -8.43
N LEU A 134 -17.26 13.87 -8.51
CA LEU A 134 -16.91 15.22 -8.11
C LEU A 134 -17.49 16.26 -9.08
N ARG A 135 -18.01 17.37 -8.55
CA ARG A 135 -18.32 18.54 -9.39
C ARG A 135 -17.05 19.09 -10.04
N THR A 136 -17.19 19.68 -11.24
CA THR A 136 -16.09 20.21 -12.06
C THR A 136 -15.09 21.10 -11.28
N TYR A 137 -15.58 21.98 -10.41
CA TYR A 137 -14.70 22.83 -9.59
C TYR A 137 -13.82 22.03 -8.61
N ARG A 138 -14.32 20.91 -8.07
CA ARG A 138 -13.57 20.03 -7.17
C ARG A 138 -12.69 19.06 -7.93
N GLN A 139 -13.11 18.59 -9.11
CA GLN A 139 -12.22 17.89 -10.05
C GLN A 139 -11.00 18.74 -10.38
N SER A 140 -11.18 20.03 -10.71
CA SER A 140 -10.05 20.93 -11.00
C SER A 140 -9.16 21.21 -9.79
N LYS A 141 -9.68 21.11 -8.55
CA LYS A 141 -8.86 21.19 -7.34
C LYS A 141 -8.10 19.91 -7.07
N ALA A 142 -8.72 18.75 -7.29
CA ALA A 142 -8.08 17.45 -7.10
C ALA A 142 -6.97 17.23 -8.13
N LEU A 143 -7.21 17.61 -9.39
CA LEU A 143 -6.29 17.40 -10.51
C LEU A 143 -5.06 18.31 -10.41
N LEU A 144 -3.92 17.73 -10.05
CA LEU A 144 -2.64 18.43 -10.00
C LEU A 144 -1.99 18.53 -11.39
N HIS A 145 -2.06 17.45 -12.17
CA HIS A 145 -1.53 17.36 -13.52
C HIS A 145 -2.44 16.49 -14.40
N GLY A 146 -2.75 16.94 -15.61
CA GLY A 146 -3.61 16.18 -16.54
C GLY A 146 -2.92 14.99 -17.22
N SER A 147 -1.60 14.94 -17.18
CA SER A 147 -0.79 13.93 -17.86
C SER A 147 -0.01 13.08 -16.87
N MET A 148 0.12 11.80 -17.20
CA MET A 148 0.98 10.86 -16.48
C MET A 148 2.40 10.83 -17.06
N LEU A 149 2.69 11.48 -18.19
CA LEU A 149 4.01 11.38 -18.83
C LEU A 149 5.11 12.00 -17.97
N SER A 150 6.18 11.25 -17.68
CA SER A 150 7.27 11.70 -16.82
C SER A 150 7.95 12.99 -17.31
N ALA A 151 7.99 13.21 -18.63
CA ALA A 151 8.54 14.42 -19.24
C ALA A 151 7.71 15.69 -18.97
N GLU A 152 6.44 15.53 -18.60
CA GLU A 152 5.48 16.62 -18.34
C GLU A 152 5.25 16.85 -16.84
N LEU A 153 5.89 16.04 -15.99
CA LEU A 153 5.76 16.10 -14.55
C LEU A 153 7.00 16.72 -13.90
N PRO A 154 6.86 17.33 -12.71
CA PRO A 154 8.00 17.75 -11.91
C PRO A 154 8.99 16.58 -11.67
N PRO A 155 10.31 16.83 -11.54
CA PRO A 155 11.30 15.76 -11.33
C PRO A 155 10.99 14.83 -10.16
N ALA A 156 10.29 15.34 -9.15
CA ALA A 156 9.90 14.59 -7.96
C ALA A 156 8.79 13.54 -8.24
N LEU A 157 8.11 13.62 -9.39
CA LEU A 157 7.02 12.75 -9.84
C LEU A 157 7.38 11.99 -11.14
N ALA A 158 8.64 12.03 -11.55
CA ALA A 158 9.11 11.52 -12.83
C ALA A 158 10.13 10.37 -12.67
N GLY A 159 10.23 9.79 -11.47
CA GLY A 159 11.20 8.73 -11.19
C GLY A 159 10.76 7.40 -11.80
N ARG A 160 11.72 6.61 -12.32
CA ARG A 160 11.42 5.26 -12.84
C ARG A 160 11.04 4.27 -11.74
N VAL A 161 11.68 4.37 -10.57
CA VAL A 161 11.51 3.43 -9.45
C VAL A 161 10.25 3.75 -8.64
N ASP A 162 10.19 4.96 -8.07
CA ASP A 162 9.06 5.38 -7.24
C ASP A 162 7.85 5.88 -8.08
N GLY A 163 8.00 6.07 -9.39
CA GLY A 163 6.93 6.65 -10.21
C GLY A 163 6.53 8.05 -9.71
N ARG A 164 5.23 8.23 -9.49
CA ARG A 164 4.62 9.42 -8.86
C ARG A 164 4.52 9.30 -7.33
N HIS A 165 4.87 8.16 -6.73
CA HIS A 165 4.80 8.00 -5.28
C HIS A 165 5.69 9.01 -4.55
N ARG A 166 5.12 9.62 -3.50
CA ARG A 166 5.86 10.47 -2.55
C ARG A 166 6.19 9.71 -1.28
N ALA A 167 5.39 8.69 -0.98
CA ALA A 167 5.46 7.87 0.21
C ALA A 167 6.23 6.55 0.00
N GLY A 168 7.03 6.45 -1.07
CA GLY A 168 7.85 5.28 -1.42
C GLY A 168 8.85 4.84 -0.35
N ALA A 169 9.65 3.83 -0.69
CA ALA A 169 10.64 3.23 0.21
C ALA A 169 11.58 4.28 0.84
N GLY A 170 12.00 4.05 2.09
CA GLY A 170 12.93 4.93 2.81
C GLY A 170 12.36 6.28 3.29
N ARG A 171 11.06 6.53 3.10
CA ARG A 171 10.37 7.76 3.56
C ARG A 171 9.66 7.61 4.91
N ASP A 172 10.33 7.03 5.90
CA ASP A 172 9.79 6.86 7.24
C ASP A 172 9.44 8.20 7.90
N ASN A 173 8.26 8.27 8.55
CA ASN A 173 7.75 9.50 9.18
C ASN A 173 7.72 10.72 8.24
N LEU A 174 7.49 10.47 6.95
CA LEU A 174 7.34 11.51 5.95
C LEU A 174 6.31 12.56 6.41
N VAL A 175 6.74 13.81 6.41
CA VAL A 175 5.85 14.97 6.49
C VAL A 175 5.67 15.50 5.08
N LEU A 176 4.46 15.30 4.54
CA LEU A 176 4.10 15.71 3.19
C LEU A 176 3.07 16.84 3.27
N PRO A 177 3.14 17.89 2.45
CA PRO A 177 2.06 18.86 2.34
C PRO A 177 0.75 18.20 1.90
N TYR A 178 -0.38 18.68 2.43
CA TYR A 178 -1.69 18.31 1.91
C TYR A 178 -1.94 19.04 0.59
N GLU A 179 -2.45 18.32 -0.41
CA GLU A 179 -2.72 18.84 -1.76
C GLU A 179 -4.06 18.32 -2.24
N GLY A 180 -4.68 19.02 -3.18
CA GLY A 180 -5.95 18.59 -3.75
C GLY A 180 -7.18 19.14 -3.01
N VAL A 181 -8.34 18.53 -3.26
CA VAL A 181 -9.62 18.92 -2.65
C VAL A 181 -9.75 18.34 -1.25
N ARG A 182 -10.15 19.17 -0.28
CA ARG A 182 -10.35 18.73 1.11
C ARG A 182 -11.78 18.22 1.35
N GLY A 183 -11.94 17.26 2.25
CA GLY A 183 -13.21 16.57 2.51
C GLY A 183 -14.33 17.48 2.98
N ASP A 184 -14.06 18.56 3.72
CA ASP A 184 -15.09 19.53 4.12
C ASP A 184 -15.60 20.41 2.96
N GLU A 185 -14.89 20.46 1.84
CA GLU A 185 -15.34 21.09 0.60
C GLU A 185 -16.25 20.18 -0.22
N MET A 186 -16.25 18.88 0.06
CA MET A 186 -17.06 17.88 -0.62
C MET A 186 -18.51 17.87 -0.08
N THR A 187 -19.45 17.62 -0.98
CA THR A 187 -20.86 17.38 -0.63
C THR A 187 -21.01 16.05 0.11
N ALA A 188 -22.18 15.81 0.71
CA ALA A 188 -22.46 14.52 1.35
C ALA A 188 -22.27 13.32 0.39
N GLY A 189 -22.69 13.44 -0.87
CA GLY A 189 -22.52 12.37 -1.87
C GLY A 189 -21.06 12.12 -2.25
N GLU A 190 -20.27 13.19 -2.46
CA GLU A 190 -18.84 13.08 -2.78
C GLU A 190 -18.04 12.51 -1.59
N ARG A 191 -18.41 12.88 -0.35
CA ARG A 191 -17.83 12.28 0.87
C ARG A 191 -18.13 10.80 0.98
N GLU A 192 -19.32 10.34 0.57
CA GLU A 192 -19.61 8.90 0.54
C GLU A 192 -18.73 8.18 -0.48
N LEU A 193 -18.51 8.75 -1.66
CA LEU A 193 -17.57 8.18 -2.64
C LEU A 193 -16.13 8.12 -2.10
N LEU A 194 -15.69 9.13 -1.33
CA LEU A 194 -14.40 9.11 -0.65
C LEU A 194 -14.34 7.99 0.40
N ARG A 195 -15.44 7.75 1.13
CA ARG A 195 -15.54 6.60 2.04
C ARG A 195 -15.46 5.27 1.31
N GLU A 196 -16.14 5.13 0.18
CA GLU A 196 -16.07 3.91 -0.63
C GLU A 196 -14.64 3.63 -1.06
N LEU A 197 -13.90 4.64 -1.50
CA LEU A 197 -12.47 4.50 -1.81
C LEU A 197 -11.64 4.07 -0.59
N LEU A 198 -11.81 4.75 0.56
CA LEU A 198 -11.13 4.40 1.80
C LEU A 198 -11.46 2.97 2.28
N LYS A 199 -12.71 2.52 2.12
CA LYS A 199 -13.17 1.18 2.48
C LYS A 199 -12.40 0.10 1.73
N VAL A 200 -12.03 0.31 0.46
CA VAL A 200 -11.25 -0.67 -0.31
C VAL A 200 -9.95 -1.03 0.42
N TYR A 201 -9.24 -0.02 0.93
CA TYR A 201 -8.00 -0.21 1.69
C TYR A 201 -8.23 -0.75 3.11
N LEU A 202 -9.22 -0.20 3.82
CA LEU A 202 -9.52 -0.62 5.20
C LEU A 202 -10.04 -2.05 5.27
N ASN A 203 -10.64 -2.57 4.20
CA ASN A 203 -11.12 -3.94 4.13
C ASN A 203 -10.00 -4.99 4.12
N ASN A 204 -8.74 -4.59 3.95
CA ASN A 204 -7.59 -5.49 4.10
C ASN A 204 -7.25 -5.78 5.57
N LEU A 205 -7.71 -4.94 6.50
CA LEU A 205 -7.55 -5.16 7.94
C LEU A 205 -8.44 -6.31 8.45
N PRO A 206 -8.00 -7.06 9.48
CA PRO A 206 -8.81 -8.11 10.11
C PRO A 206 -10.23 -7.66 10.41
N THR A 207 -11.20 -8.53 10.13
CA THR A 207 -12.61 -8.26 10.40
C THR A 207 -12.85 -8.04 11.90
N GLY A 208 -13.77 -7.13 12.23
CA GLY A 208 -14.11 -6.79 13.62
C GLY A 208 -13.27 -5.65 14.18
N GLY A 209 -12.82 -5.79 15.43
CA GLY A 209 -12.24 -4.70 16.23
C GLY A 209 -11.15 -3.85 15.55
N PRO A 210 -10.10 -4.45 14.94
CA PRO A 210 -9.03 -3.68 14.28
C PRO A 210 -9.55 -2.80 13.14
N ARG A 211 -10.33 -3.37 12.22
CA ARG A 211 -10.93 -2.62 11.11
C ARG A 211 -11.89 -1.55 11.60
N GLU A 212 -12.81 -1.89 12.50
CA GLU A 212 -13.79 -0.92 13.02
C GLU A 212 -13.12 0.25 13.73
N SER A 213 -12.09 -0.03 14.53
CA SER A 213 -11.31 1.01 15.20
C SER A 213 -10.63 1.93 14.20
N ARG A 214 -9.97 1.35 13.18
CA ARG A 214 -9.31 2.13 12.14
C ARG A 214 -10.29 2.97 11.33
N THR A 215 -11.44 2.40 10.95
CA THR A 215 -12.52 3.10 10.26
C THR A 215 -13.01 4.30 11.08
N ARG A 216 -13.26 4.14 12.38
CA ARG A 216 -13.68 5.26 13.25
C ARG A 216 -12.64 6.38 13.33
N VAL A 217 -11.35 6.02 13.36
CA VAL A 217 -10.27 7.02 13.36
C VAL A 217 -10.24 7.78 12.03
N VAL A 218 -10.27 7.09 10.90
CA VAL A 218 -10.29 7.72 9.57
C VAL A 218 -11.53 8.60 9.39
N GLU A 219 -12.70 8.09 9.79
CA GLU A 219 -13.98 8.79 9.78
C GLU A 219 -13.94 10.16 10.47
N LYS A 220 -13.32 10.21 11.65
CA LYS A 220 -13.18 11.44 12.45
C LYS A 220 -12.41 12.55 11.70
N TYR A 221 -11.49 12.17 10.81
CA TYR A 221 -10.66 13.08 10.04
C TYR A 221 -11.10 13.20 8.58
N LEU A 222 -12.31 12.74 8.22
CA LEU A 222 -12.76 12.80 6.83
C LEU A 222 -12.80 14.24 6.30
N ASP A 223 -13.27 15.18 7.13
CA ASP A 223 -13.32 16.60 6.77
C ASP A 223 -11.91 17.21 6.55
N GLU A 224 -10.87 16.61 7.12
CA GLU A 224 -9.45 16.98 6.93
C GLU A 224 -8.73 16.05 5.94
N THR A 225 -9.45 15.18 5.25
CA THR A 225 -8.88 14.26 4.25
C THR A 225 -8.85 14.92 2.89
N HIS A 226 -7.69 14.89 2.25
CA HIS A 226 -7.47 15.48 0.94
C HIS A 226 -7.40 14.41 -0.15
N LEU A 227 -7.98 14.69 -1.31
CA LEU A 227 -7.82 13.91 -2.55
C LEU A 227 -7.02 14.73 -3.57
N ALA A 228 -5.88 14.20 -3.99
CA ALA A 228 -5.10 14.69 -5.13
C ALA A 228 -5.08 13.65 -6.25
N TRP A 229 -5.01 14.11 -7.50
CA TRP A 229 -5.11 13.29 -8.71
C TRP A 229 -4.09 13.73 -9.77
N ILE A 230 -3.54 12.77 -10.51
CA ILE A 230 -2.73 13.00 -11.72
C ILE A 230 -3.22 12.07 -12.83
N GLY A 231 -3.28 12.59 -14.05
CA GLY A 231 -3.71 11.82 -15.23
C GLY A 231 -5.19 11.97 -15.55
N GLN A 232 -5.62 11.27 -16.60
CA GLN A 232 -7.02 11.19 -17.01
C GLN A 232 -7.79 10.19 -16.12
N TRP A 233 -9.11 10.16 -16.22
CA TRP A 233 -9.97 9.26 -15.41
C TRP A 233 -11.05 8.57 -16.24
N ASP A 234 -10.73 8.20 -17.48
CA ASP A 234 -11.54 7.27 -18.27
C ASP A 234 -11.20 5.81 -17.96
N GLU A 235 -11.96 4.89 -18.55
CA GLU A 235 -11.88 3.45 -18.27
C GLU A 235 -10.51 2.84 -18.58
N THR A 236 -9.77 3.41 -19.53
CA THR A 236 -8.52 2.86 -20.07
C THR A 236 -7.27 3.65 -19.69
N SER A 237 -7.41 4.89 -19.24
CA SER A 237 -6.25 5.73 -18.97
C SER A 237 -5.52 5.34 -17.67
N PRO A 238 -4.18 5.47 -17.65
CA PRO A 238 -3.42 5.40 -16.42
C PRO A 238 -3.67 6.65 -15.57
N PHE A 239 -3.60 6.49 -14.26
CA PHE A 239 -3.71 7.61 -13.34
C PHE A 239 -2.97 7.36 -12.02
N TYR A 240 -2.83 8.42 -11.27
CA TYR A 240 -2.39 8.41 -9.89
C TYR A 240 -3.39 9.14 -9.01
N TYR A 241 -3.60 8.65 -7.78
CA TYR A 241 -4.26 9.44 -6.76
C TYR A 241 -3.56 9.31 -5.41
N ARG A 242 -3.77 10.34 -4.58
CA ARG A 242 -3.38 10.34 -3.18
C ARG A 242 -4.52 10.76 -2.29
N VAL A 243 -4.83 9.93 -1.31
CA VAL A 243 -5.73 10.25 -0.20
C VAL A 243 -4.89 10.50 1.04
N HIS A 244 -4.90 11.72 1.56
CA HIS A 244 -4.00 12.13 2.64
C HIS A 244 -4.74 12.90 3.74
N SER A 245 -4.61 12.44 4.98
CA SER A 245 -5.14 13.08 6.18
C SER A 245 -4.12 12.95 7.33
N PRO A 246 -4.37 13.55 8.50
CA PRO A 246 -3.51 13.40 9.66
C PRO A 246 -3.31 11.95 10.13
N VAL A 247 -4.19 11.03 9.72
CA VAL A 247 -4.20 9.65 10.22
C VAL A 247 -4.04 8.59 9.14
N VAL A 248 -4.15 8.92 7.86
CA VAL A 248 -3.93 7.96 6.76
C VAL A 248 -3.32 8.65 5.55
N LEU A 249 -2.35 7.98 4.91
CA LEU A 249 -1.76 8.38 3.65
C LEU A 249 -1.82 7.18 2.70
N ILE A 250 -2.57 7.30 1.63
CA ILE A 250 -2.74 6.29 0.59
C ILE A 250 -2.28 6.88 -0.73
N GLU A 251 -1.44 6.16 -1.46
CA GLU A 251 -1.11 6.47 -2.84
C GLU A 251 -1.42 5.25 -3.72
N TYR A 252 -1.95 5.51 -4.91
CA TYR A 252 -2.12 4.56 -6.01
C TYR A 252 -1.45 5.16 -7.23
N ASP A 253 -0.61 4.40 -7.90
CA ASP A 253 0.07 4.84 -9.12
C ASP A 253 0.01 3.77 -10.20
N ASN A 254 -0.23 4.20 -11.44
CA ASN A 254 0.08 3.41 -12.61
C ASN A 254 1.53 3.66 -13.02
N HIS A 255 2.31 2.58 -13.15
CA HIS A 255 3.73 2.64 -13.44
C HIS A 255 4.02 2.30 -14.90
N ALA A 256 5.16 2.81 -15.38
CA ALA A 256 5.78 2.32 -16.61
C ALA A 256 6.50 1.01 -16.31
N GLY A 257 6.71 0.19 -17.33
CA GLY A 257 7.34 -1.11 -17.21
C GLY A 257 8.73 -1.06 -16.59
N ILE A 258 8.95 -1.93 -15.60
CA ILE A 258 10.26 -2.24 -15.04
C ILE A 258 10.85 -3.47 -15.75
N PHE A 259 10.03 -4.52 -15.87
CA PHE A 259 10.28 -5.77 -16.59
C PHE A 259 9.56 -5.84 -17.94
N LEU A 260 8.41 -5.19 -18.08
CA LEU A 260 7.73 -5.02 -19.37
C LEU A 260 8.34 -3.84 -20.14
N ASP A 261 8.31 -3.89 -21.48
CA ASP A 261 8.98 -2.92 -22.36
C ASP A 261 8.16 -1.64 -22.63
N ASN A 262 7.11 -1.35 -21.84
CA ASN A 262 6.34 -0.12 -21.98
C ASN A 262 7.02 1.06 -21.26
N ASP A 263 7.39 2.09 -22.02
CA ASP A 263 8.02 3.30 -21.49
C ASP A 263 7.04 4.22 -20.74
N GLU A 264 5.74 4.10 -21.03
CA GLU A 264 4.69 4.93 -20.48
C GLU A 264 3.86 4.19 -19.42
N PRO A 265 3.28 4.91 -18.44
CA PRO A 265 2.39 4.33 -17.45
C PRO A 265 1.20 3.60 -18.05
N GLU A 266 0.89 2.42 -17.54
CA GLU A 266 -0.24 1.62 -18.05
C GLU A 266 -1.11 1.06 -16.91
N PRO A 267 -2.44 0.89 -17.11
CA PRO A 267 -3.34 0.38 -16.07
C PRO A 267 -3.02 -1.02 -15.56
N PHE A 268 -2.24 -1.81 -16.32
CA PHE A 268 -1.84 -3.17 -15.94
C PHE A 268 -0.65 -3.22 -14.97
N HIS A 269 0.01 -2.08 -14.72
CA HIS A 269 1.09 -1.96 -13.75
C HIS A 269 0.66 -1.01 -12.65
N VAL A 270 0.37 -1.56 -11.47
CA VAL A 270 -0.21 -0.81 -10.34
C VAL A 270 0.66 -0.95 -9.13
N HIS A 271 1.00 0.17 -8.50
CA HIS A 271 1.61 0.23 -7.18
C HIS A 271 0.65 0.92 -6.21
N THR A 272 0.55 0.40 -4.99
CA THR A 272 -0.21 1.03 -3.91
C THR A 272 0.62 1.10 -2.64
N ILE A 273 0.48 2.21 -1.92
CA ILE A 273 1.12 2.45 -0.63
C ILE A 273 0.06 2.88 0.37
N VAL A 274 0.06 2.28 1.55
CA VAL A 274 -0.72 2.72 2.70
C VAL A 274 0.21 2.99 3.87
N ARG A 275 0.15 4.19 4.43
CA ARG A 275 0.91 4.61 5.61
C ARG A 275 0.01 5.14 6.70
N THR A 276 0.51 5.06 7.93
CA THR A 276 -0.07 5.76 9.08
C THR A 276 0.87 6.92 9.45
N PRO A 277 0.51 8.17 9.10
CA PRO A 277 1.34 9.36 9.34
C PRO A 277 1.70 9.58 10.81
N ASN A 278 2.56 10.57 11.05
CA ASN A 278 2.88 11.11 12.38
C ASN A 278 3.48 10.09 13.35
N GLY A 279 4.28 9.13 12.87
CA GLY A 279 4.90 8.09 13.72
C GLY A 279 4.05 6.84 13.92
N GLY A 280 2.99 6.67 13.12
CA GLY A 280 2.13 5.49 13.17
C GLY A 280 2.71 4.27 12.46
N ASP A 281 3.51 4.46 11.40
CA ASP A 281 4.23 3.39 10.71
C ASP A 281 5.10 2.56 11.67
N TYR A 282 5.12 1.25 11.48
CA TYR A 282 5.81 0.25 12.32
C TYR A 282 5.45 0.31 13.80
N ALA A 283 4.26 0.85 14.13
CA ALA A 283 3.85 1.12 15.49
C ALA A 283 4.86 1.97 16.29
N LYS A 284 5.71 2.79 15.64
CA LYS A 284 6.82 3.51 16.31
C LYS A 284 6.37 4.30 17.53
N ASN A 285 5.26 5.04 17.43
CA ASN A 285 4.71 5.77 18.56
C ASN A 285 4.16 4.88 19.67
N LEU A 286 3.54 3.75 19.33
CA LEU A 286 3.02 2.79 20.32
C LEU A 286 4.16 2.12 21.05
N LEU A 287 5.20 1.69 20.34
CA LEU A 287 6.44 1.17 20.91
C LEU A 287 7.06 2.17 21.88
N ARG A 288 7.21 3.44 21.47
CA ARG A 288 7.70 4.51 22.34
C ARG A 288 6.88 4.62 23.63
N HIS A 289 5.55 4.60 23.55
CA HIS A 289 4.68 4.64 24.73
C HIS A 289 4.77 3.36 25.58
N HIS A 290 4.95 2.19 24.96
CA HIS A 290 5.14 0.92 25.67
C HIS A 290 6.46 0.97 26.47
N TYR A 291 7.58 1.32 25.84
CA TYR A 291 8.88 1.40 26.52
C TYR A 291 8.89 2.43 27.65
N HIS A 292 8.29 3.61 27.45
CA HIS A 292 8.16 4.60 28.52
C HIS A 292 7.33 4.06 29.71
N ARG A 293 6.29 3.24 29.47
CA ARG A 293 5.42 2.70 30.53
C ARG A 293 6.05 1.52 31.28
N HIS A 294 6.72 0.62 30.56
CA HIS A 294 7.11 -0.70 31.08
C HIS A 294 8.60 -0.83 31.38
N HIS A 295 9.46 0.01 30.80
CA HIS A 295 10.91 -0.17 30.87
C HIS A 295 11.67 1.05 31.45
N GLY A 296 11.01 2.20 31.62
CA GLY A 296 11.65 3.44 32.10
C GLY A 296 12.67 4.01 31.09
N GLU A 297 13.03 5.29 31.22
CA GLU A 297 14.11 5.86 30.40
C GLU A 297 15.44 5.15 30.74
N GLN A 298 16.00 4.39 29.79
CA GLN A 298 17.43 4.10 29.75
C GLN A 298 18.11 5.12 28.82
#